data_AF-A0A835M6H0-F1
#
_entry.id   AF-A0A835M6H0-F1
#
_cell.length_a   1.000
_cell.length_b   1.000
_cell.length_c   1.000
_cell.angle_alpha   90.00
_cell.angle_beta   90.00
_cell.angle_gamma   90.00
#
_symmetry.space_group_name_H-M   'P 1'
#
loop_
_entity.id
_entity.type
_entity.pdbx_description
1 polymer ?
#
loop_
_entity_poly.entity_id
_entity_poly.type
_entity_poly.pdbx_seq_one_letter_code
_entity_poly.pdbx_strand_id
1 'polypeptide(L)'
;MSVMDRGEILVILAGYSEPMKRVISSNKGFSRRVTKFFDFNDFSSEEIAQIVHLKMNKQAEESHMYGFKLHPSCSVDAITKLIEVETTEEQRNIMNGGVADQLLVNARENFDEVLDCDIIKVDDILTITLKDLERGLRSLNRCKK
;
A
#
# COMPACT_ATOMS: atom_id res chain seq x y z
N MET A 1 -30.53 -6.04 -36.97
CA MET A 1 -29.12 -5.61 -36.95
C MET A 1 -29.04 -4.37 -36.07
N SER A 2 -28.63 -4.51 -34.79
CA SER A 2 -28.38 -3.33 -33.96
C SER A 2 -26.97 -2.83 -34.26
N VAL A 3 -26.90 -1.72 -34.96
CA VAL A 3 -25.70 -0.90 -35.06
C VAL A 3 -25.45 -0.35 -33.65
N MET A 4 -24.46 -0.90 -32.94
CA MET A 4 -23.91 -0.24 -31.77
C MET A 4 -22.84 0.73 -32.23
N ASP A 5 -22.99 1.97 -31.79
CA ASP A 5 -22.11 3.07 -32.11
C ASP A 5 -20.66 2.82 -31.68
N ARG A 6 -19.77 3.35 -32.51
CA ARG A 6 -18.35 3.04 -32.65
C ARG A 6 -17.50 3.90 -31.72
N GLY A 7 -17.54 3.62 -30.42
CA GLY A 7 -16.47 4.04 -29.51
C GLY A 7 -15.31 3.03 -29.58
N GLU A 8 -14.07 3.50 -29.64
CA GLU A 8 -12.91 2.66 -29.33
C GLU A 8 -12.93 2.37 -27.82
N ILE A 9 -13.35 1.17 -27.43
CA ILE A 9 -13.44 0.77 -26.02
C ILE A 9 -12.13 0.07 -25.62
N LEU A 10 -11.47 0.60 -24.60
CA LEU A 10 -10.38 -0.08 -23.89
C LEU A 10 -10.95 -0.85 -22.70
N VAL A 11 -10.71 -2.16 -22.65
CA VAL A 11 -11.06 -3.01 -21.52
C VAL A 11 -9.78 -3.49 -20.85
N ILE A 12 -9.63 -3.20 -19.55
CA ILE A 12 -8.52 -3.68 -18.71
C ILE A 12 -9.07 -4.76 -17.78
N LEU A 13 -8.53 -5.97 -17.88
CA LEU A 13 -8.80 -7.06 -16.95
C LEU A 13 -7.65 -7.12 -15.94
N ALA A 14 -7.99 -7.17 -14.65
CA ALA A 14 -7.02 -7.24 -13.57
C ALA A 14 -7.40 -8.33 -12.57
N GLY A 15 -6.39 -9.05 -12.09
CA GLY A 15 -6.55 -10.13 -11.11
C GLY A 15 -5.28 -10.96 -11.00
N TYR A 16 -5.26 -11.91 -10.07
CA TYR A 16 -4.12 -12.80 -9.88
C TYR A 16 -3.85 -13.64 -11.14
N SER A 17 -2.56 -13.85 -11.43
CA SER A 17 -2.09 -14.45 -12.70
C SER A 17 -2.76 -15.79 -13.01
N GLU A 18 -2.78 -16.73 -12.06
CA GLU A 18 -3.37 -18.06 -12.27
C GLU A 18 -4.90 -18.05 -12.49
N PRO A 19 -5.71 -17.38 -11.65
CA PRO A 19 -7.12 -17.16 -11.95
C PRO A 19 -7.35 -16.48 -13.32
N MET A 20 -6.51 -15.52 -13.70
CA MET A 20 -6.69 -14.81 -14.98
C MET A 20 -6.40 -15.68 -16.19
N LYS A 21 -5.37 -16.54 -16.13
CA LYS A 21 -5.12 -17.55 -17.17
C LYS A 21 -6.35 -18.44 -17.39
N ARG A 22 -7.05 -18.84 -16.33
CA ARG A 22 -8.29 -19.64 -16.42
C ARG A 22 -9.44 -18.87 -17.07
N VAL A 23 -9.61 -17.59 -16.73
CA VAL A 23 -10.64 -16.74 -17.36
C VAL A 23 -10.38 -16.58 -18.85
N ILE A 24 -9.13 -16.34 -19.25
CA ILE A 24 -8.76 -16.14 -20.66
C ILE A 24 -8.88 -17.44 -21.47
N SER A 25 -8.61 -18.59 -20.87
CA SER A 25 -8.74 -19.90 -21.53
C SER A 25 -10.17 -20.44 -21.56
N SER A 26 -11.07 -19.90 -20.72
CA SER A 26 -12.47 -20.35 -20.64
C SER A 26 -13.25 -20.15 -21.95
N ASN A 27 -12.88 -19.17 -22.78
CA ASN A 27 -13.52 -18.89 -24.06
C ASN A 27 -12.49 -18.43 -25.09
N LYS A 28 -12.41 -19.14 -26.24
CA LYS A 28 -11.51 -18.81 -27.36
C LYS A 28 -11.67 -17.38 -27.87
N GLY A 29 -12.84 -16.76 -27.69
CA GLY A 29 -13.10 -15.37 -28.04
C GLY A 29 -12.32 -14.37 -27.19
N PHE A 30 -12.05 -14.68 -25.91
CA PHE A 30 -11.23 -13.83 -25.04
C PHE A 30 -9.77 -13.86 -25.45
N SER A 31 -9.22 -15.05 -25.71
CA SER A 31 -7.81 -15.19 -26.11
C SER A 31 -7.47 -14.44 -27.41
N ARG A 32 -8.47 -14.20 -28.29
CA ARG A 32 -8.29 -13.39 -29.52
C ARG A 32 -8.37 -11.88 -29.29
N ARG A 33 -9.11 -11.44 -28.28
CA ARG A 33 -9.36 -10.01 -28.00
C ARG A 33 -8.41 -9.42 -26.97
N VAL A 34 -7.93 -10.24 -26.03
CA VAL A 34 -6.92 -9.86 -25.03
C VAL A 34 -5.54 -10.20 -25.60
N THR A 35 -4.89 -9.20 -26.19
CA THR A 35 -3.62 -9.36 -26.92
C THR A 35 -2.40 -8.87 -26.14
N LYS A 36 -2.62 -8.12 -25.06
CA LYS A 36 -1.57 -7.55 -24.20
C LYS A 36 -1.74 -8.07 -22.79
N PHE A 37 -0.65 -8.58 -22.24
CA PHE A 37 -0.55 -9.08 -20.88
C PHE A 37 0.57 -8.30 -20.20
N PHE A 38 0.28 -7.83 -18.98
CA PHE A 38 1.24 -7.16 -18.12
C PHE A 38 1.26 -7.94 -16.81
N ASP A 39 2.41 -8.50 -16.49
CA ASP A 39 2.64 -9.18 -15.22
C ASP A 39 3.25 -8.18 -14.24
N PHE A 40 2.63 -8.07 -13.06
CA PHE A 40 3.10 -7.23 -11.96
C PHE A 40 3.68 -8.15 -10.89
N ASN A 41 4.98 -8.02 -10.65
CA ASN A 41 5.66 -8.78 -9.60
C ASN A 41 5.34 -8.18 -8.23
N ASP A 42 5.50 -9.00 -7.18
CA ASP A 42 5.36 -8.53 -5.81
C ASP A 42 6.45 -7.52 -5.45
N PHE A 43 6.10 -6.52 -4.64
CA PHE A 43 7.06 -5.51 -4.20
C PHE A 43 8.03 -6.11 -3.19
N SER A 44 9.31 -5.80 -3.35
CA SER A 44 10.32 -6.00 -2.34
C SER A 44 10.06 -5.12 -1.10
N SER A 45 10.64 -5.50 0.04
CA SER A 45 10.58 -4.69 1.27
C SER A 45 11.08 -3.25 1.05
N GLU A 46 12.05 -3.06 0.17
CA GLU A 46 12.56 -1.75 -0.23
C GLU A 46 11.52 -0.95 -1.03
N GLU A 47 10.90 -1.56 -2.04
CA GLU A 47 9.84 -0.91 -2.82
C GLU A 47 8.62 -0.56 -1.95
N ILE A 48 8.25 -1.40 -0.98
CA ILE A 48 7.19 -1.08 0.00
C ILE A 48 7.59 0.16 0.82
N ALA A 49 8.83 0.25 1.29
CA ALA A 49 9.32 1.43 2.01
C ALA A 49 9.33 2.69 1.12
N GLN A 50 9.68 2.56 -0.16
CA GLN A 50 9.58 3.66 -1.13
C GLN A 50 8.12 4.10 -1.34
N ILE A 51 7.16 3.16 -1.39
CA ILE A 51 5.73 3.47 -1.48
C ILE A 51 5.27 4.27 -0.26
N VAL A 52 5.73 3.93 0.95
CA VAL A 52 5.43 4.71 2.17
C VAL A 52 5.89 6.16 2.00
N HIS A 53 7.13 6.39 1.57
CA HIS A 53 7.64 7.74 1.31
C HIS A 53 6.87 8.46 0.21
N LEU A 54 6.54 7.78 -0.89
CA LEU A 54 5.76 8.35 -1.97
C LEU A 54 4.37 8.81 -1.51
N LYS A 55 3.70 8.01 -0.67
CA LYS A 55 2.39 8.35 -0.09
C LYS A 55 2.47 9.51 0.89
N MET A 56 3.54 9.58 1.67
CA MET A 56 3.78 10.70 2.60
C MET A 56 4.13 12.00 1.87
N ASN A 57 4.78 11.92 0.70
CA ASN A 57 5.13 13.11 -0.08
C ASN A 57 4.02 13.58 -1.02
N LYS A 58 3.21 12.65 -1.55
CA LYS A 58 2.09 12.93 -2.48
C LYS A 58 0.76 12.73 -1.78
N GLN A 59 0.50 13.57 -0.79
CA GLN A 59 -0.76 13.54 -0.05
C GLN A 59 -1.85 14.23 -0.87
N ALA A 60 -2.92 13.50 -1.18
CA ALA A 60 -4.17 14.11 -1.60
C ALA A 60 -4.86 14.75 -0.39
N GLU A 61 -5.65 15.79 -0.58
CA GLU A 61 -6.40 16.47 0.49
C GLU A 61 -7.37 15.55 1.22
N GLU A 62 -7.90 14.53 0.52
CA GLU A 62 -8.79 13.51 1.08
C GLU A 62 -8.05 12.38 1.82
N SER A 63 -6.71 12.38 1.79
CA SER A 63 -5.91 11.33 2.43
C SER A 63 -5.97 11.47 3.95
N HIS A 64 -6.14 10.34 4.64
CA HIS A 64 -5.98 10.24 6.09
C HIS A 64 -4.60 10.69 6.59
N MET A 65 -3.62 10.87 5.70
CA MET A 65 -2.27 11.29 6.05
C MET A 65 -2.01 12.76 5.72
N TYR A 66 -3.01 13.49 5.23
CA TYR A 66 -2.86 14.89 4.86
C TYR A 66 -2.36 15.73 6.03
N GLY A 67 -1.27 16.45 5.81
CA GLY A 67 -0.63 17.32 6.80
C GLY A 67 0.39 16.62 7.70
N PHE A 68 0.44 15.29 7.71
CA PHE A 68 1.47 14.55 8.45
C PHE A 68 2.80 14.55 7.71
N LYS A 69 3.90 14.47 8.45
CA LYS A 69 5.26 14.35 7.92
C LYS A 69 5.95 13.17 8.57
N LEU A 70 6.86 12.54 7.83
CA LEU A 70 7.77 11.56 8.43
C LEU A 70 8.91 12.29 9.14
N HIS A 71 9.26 11.82 10.33
CA HIS A 71 10.45 12.28 11.02
C HIS A 71 11.71 11.99 10.15
N PRO A 72 12.74 12.86 10.13
CA PRO A 72 13.93 12.66 9.30
C PRO A 72 14.71 11.36 9.55
N SER A 73 14.50 10.71 10.70
CA SER A 73 15.08 9.40 11.00
C SER A 73 14.44 8.24 10.23
N CYS A 74 13.25 8.46 9.67
CA CYS A 74 12.51 7.46 8.89
C CYS A 74 13.04 7.49 7.45
N SER A 75 14.26 6.99 7.24
CA SER A 75 14.78 6.76 5.88
C SER A 75 14.20 5.48 5.29
N VAL A 76 14.28 5.35 3.96
CA VAL A 76 13.86 4.14 3.23
C VAL A 76 14.51 2.90 3.86
N ASP A 77 15.83 2.91 4.06
CA ASP A 77 16.58 1.82 4.68
C ASP A 77 16.08 1.45 6.08
N ALA A 78 15.72 2.45 6.90
CA ALA A 78 15.24 2.22 8.25
C ALA A 78 13.86 1.55 8.23
N ILE A 79 12.96 2.00 7.35
CA ILE A 79 11.64 1.41 7.16
C ILE A 79 11.75 0.01 6.55
N THR A 80 12.65 -0.21 5.59
CA THR A 80 12.90 -1.54 5.00
C THR A 80 13.31 -2.54 6.07
N LYS A 81 14.28 -2.19 6.93
CA LYS A 81 14.69 -3.05 8.04
C LYS A 81 13.54 -3.34 9.01
N LEU A 82 12.73 -2.33 9.34
CA LEU A 82 11.56 -2.52 10.20
C LEU A 82 10.54 -3.49 9.59
N ILE A 83 10.22 -3.32 8.31
CA ILE A 83 9.31 -4.21 7.59
C ILE A 83 9.87 -5.63 7.60
N GLU A 84 11.16 -5.82 7.35
CA GLU A 84 11.79 -7.14 7.34
C GLU A 84 11.77 -7.83 8.71
N VAL A 85 11.95 -7.07 9.79
CA VAL A 85 11.98 -7.58 11.16
C VAL A 85 10.57 -7.91 11.68
N GLU A 86 9.59 -7.05 11.42
CA GLU A 86 8.26 -7.14 12.05
C GLU A 86 7.21 -7.88 11.18
N THR A 87 7.53 -8.19 9.91
CA THR A 87 6.61 -8.91 8.99
C THR A 87 7.24 -10.18 8.41
N THR A 88 6.40 -11.18 8.12
CA THR A 88 6.83 -12.39 7.40
C THR A 88 6.77 -12.19 5.89
N GLU A 89 7.55 -13.00 5.15
CA GLU A 89 7.53 -13.00 3.68
C GLU A 89 6.12 -13.34 3.13
N GLU A 90 5.42 -14.28 3.75
CA GLU A 90 4.04 -14.63 3.37
C GLU A 90 3.08 -13.44 3.53
N GLN A 91 3.19 -12.68 4.63
CA GLN A 91 2.40 -11.47 4.84
C GLN A 91 2.71 -10.42 3.78
N ARG A 92 4.00 -10.23 3.44
CA ARG A 92 4.42 -9.30 2.39
C ARG A 92 3.90 -9.70 1.03
N ASN A 93 3.87 -10.99 0.70
CA ASN A 93 3.35 -11.45 -0.59
C ASN A 93 1.82 -11.31 -0.69
N ILE A 94 1.10 -11.55 0.41
CA ILE A 94 -0.37 -11.43 0.43
C ILE A 94 -0.81 -9.96 0.41
N MET A 95 -0.19 -9.13 1.26
CA MET A 95 -0.60 -7.74 1.42
C MET A 95 0.08 -6.82 0.42
N ASN A 96 1.29 -7.16 -0.03
CA ASN A 96 2.08 -6.43 -1.01
C ASN A 96 2.08 -4.92 -0.72
N GLY A 97 1.67 -4.07 -1.66
CA GLY A 97 1.55 -2.62 -1.45
C GLY A 97 0.59 -2.20 -0.32
N GLY A 98 -0.35 -3.07 0.06
CA GLY A 98 -1.25 -2.88 1.19
C GLY A 98 -0.55 -2.90 2.55
N VAL A 99 0.66 -3.46 2.66
CA VAL A 99 1.49 -3.32 3.88
C VAL A 99 1.76 -1.84 4.17
N ALA A 100 2.10 -1.05 3.13
CA ALA A 100 2.37 0.37 3.28
C ALA A 100 1.14 1.16 3.73
N ASP A 101 -0.05 0.84 3.19
CA ASP A 101 -1.31 1.48 3.61
C ASP A 101 -1.64 1.18 5.07
N GLN A 102 -1.64 -0.11 5.42
CA GLN A 102 -2.00 -0.52 6.77
C GLN A 102 -1.00 -0.01 7.80
N LEU A 103 0.30 0.00 7.46
CA LEU A 103 1.34 0.59 8.30
C LEU A 103 1.03 2.05 8.63
N LEU A 104 0.73 2.86 7.63
CA LEU A 104 0.46 4.29 7.82
C LEU A 104 -0.81 4.54 8.63
N VAL A 105 -1.88 3.80 8.35
CA VAL A 105 -3.13 3.88 9.11
C VAL A 105 -2.88 3.52 10.58
N ASN A 106 -2.26 2.36 10.84
CA ASN A 106 -1.97 1.93 12.21
C ASN A 106 -1.01 2.89 12.93
N ALA A 107 0.00 3.42 12.24
CA ALA A 107 0.95 4.34 12.83
C ALA A 107 0.25 5.63 13.30
N ARG A 108 -0.70 6.15 12.50
CA ARG A 108 -1.52 7.30 12.89
C ARG A 108 -2.42 6.98 14.08
N GLU A 109 -3.12 5.85 14.08
CA GLU A 109 -4.00 5.46 15.19
C GLU A 109 -3.23 5.32 16.52
N ASN A 110 -2.05 4.71 16.48
CA ASN A 110 -1.20 4.59 17.68
C ASN A 110 -0.57 5.92 18.11
N PHE A 111 -0.40 6.86 17.19
CA PHE A 111 0.10 8.21 17.50
C PHE A 111 -0.95 9.01 18.27
N ASP A 112 -2.22 8.92 17.88
CA ASP A 112 -3.34 9.60 18.55
C ASP A 112 -3.47 9.19 20.04
N GLU A 113 -3.09 7.96 20.40
CA GLU A 113 -3.10 7.46 21.79
C GLU A 113 -1.99 8.05 22.69
N VAL A 114 -0.95 8.67 22.12
CA VAL A 114 0.27 9.09 22.84
C VAL A 114 0.30 10.60 23.11
N LEU A 115 -0.64 11.37 22.58
CA LEU A 115 -0.70 12.82 22.75
C LEU A 115 -1.05 13.21 24.20
N ASP A 116 -0.02 13.48 25.00
CA ASP A 116 -0.15 14.12 26.32
C ASP A 116 -0.17 15.65 26.13
N CYS A 117 -1.17 16.34 26.66
CA CYS A 117 -1.51 17.73 26.31
C CYS A 117 -0.49 18.80 26.77
N ASP A 118 0.53 18.41 27.51
CA ASP A 118 1.48 19.34 28.12
C ASP A 118 2.73 19.52 27.25
N ILE A 119 2.72 20.62 26.48
CA ILE A 119 3.85 21.20 25.74
C ILE A 119 4.31 20.35 24.53
N ILE A 120 3.46 20.29 23.49
CA ILE A 120 3.88 19.80 22.18
C ILE A 120 3.93 20.98 21.22
N LYS A 121 5.08 21.21 20.56
CA LYS A 121 5.14 22.14 19.43
C LYS A 121 4.21 21.60 18.35
N VAL A 122 3.44 22.47 17.71
CA VAL A 122 2.47 22.07 16.66
C VAL A 122 3.10 21.17 15.59
N ASP A 123 4.38 21.39 15.27
CA ASP A 123 5.14 20.58 14.32
C ASP A 123 5.38 19.13 14.77
N ASP A 124 5.48 18.87 16.08
CA ASP A 124 5.71 17.53 16.62
C ASP A 124 4.40 16.70 16.60
N ILE A 125 3.24 17.35 16.67
CA ILE A 125 1.90 16.71 16.60
C ILE A 125 1.60 16.14 15.21
N LEU A 126 2.26 16.65 14.18
CA LEU A 126 2.06 16.22 12.80
C LEU A 126 3.22 15.35 12.29
N THR A 127 4.14 14.92 13.16
CA THR A 127 5.34 14.19 12.75
C THR A 127 5.30 12.73 13.22
N ILE A 128 5.14 11.80 12.26
CA ILE A 128 5.17 10.36 12.51
C ILE A 128 6.62 9.91 12.73
N THR A 129 6.87 9.27 13.88
CA THR A 129 8.20 8.79 14.25
C THR A 129 8.42 7.32 13.89
N LEU A 130 9.67 6.88 13.95
CA LEU A 130 10.04 5.49 13.67
C LEU A 130 9.38 4.50 14.67
N LYS A 131 9.14 4.94 15.91
CA LYS A 131 8.46 4.12 16.93
C LYS A 131 6.99 3.90 16.60
N ASP A 132 6.34 4.89 15.98
CA ASP A 132 4.93 4.79 15.59
C ASP A 132 4.76 3.81 14.43
N LEU A 133 5.70 3.81 13.48
CA LEU A 133 5.76 2.82 12.41
C LEU A 133 6.01 1.40 12.96
N GLU A 134 6.95 1.24 13.90
CA GLU A 134 7.21 -0.05 14.55
C GLU A 134 5.96 -0.59 15.27
N ARG A 135 5.26 0.28 16.02
CA ARG A 135 3.98 -0.09 16.66
C ARG A 135 2.90 -0.43 15.63
N GLY A 136 2.84 0.33 14.54
CA GLY A 136 1.91 0.08 13.44
C GLY A 136 2.10 -1.29 12.81
N LEU A 137 3.35 -1.72 12.59
CA LEU A 137 3.70 -3.06 12.11
C LEU A 137 3.37 -4.16 13.13
N ARG A 138 3.54 -3.92 14.42
CA ARG A 138 3.13 -4.90 15.45
C ARG A 138 1.62 -5.09 15.51
N SER A 139 0.85 -4.02 15.31
CA SER A 139 -0.61 -4.08 15.29
C SER A 139 -1.16 -4.82 14.06
N LEU A 140 -0.43 -4.88 12.95
CA LEU A 140 -0.77 -5.74 11.79
C LEU A 140 -0.94 -7.21 12.18
N ASN A 141 -0.15 -7.70 13.15
CA ASN A 141 -0.22 -9.09 13.61
C ASN A 141 -1.45 -9.38 14.49
N ARG A 142 -2.10 -8.35 15.05
CA ARG A 142 -3.29 -8.50 15.91
C ARG A 142 -4.59 -8.64 15.13
N CYS A 143 -4.65 -8.16 13.89
CA CYS A 143 -5.89 -8.12 13.10
C CYS A 143 -6.30 -9.47 12.46
N LYS A 144 -5.60 -10.57 12.77
CA LYS A 144 -5.94 -11.95 12.36
C LYS A 144 -6.58 -12.78 13.49
N LYS A 145 -7.56 -12.22 14.22
CA LYS A 145 -8.43 -13.00 15.12
C LYS A 145 -9.90 -12.78 14.80
#